data_AF-A0A0H5REL9-F1
#
_entry.id   AF-A0A0H5REL9-F1
#
_cell.length_a   1.000
_cell.length_b   1.000
_cell.length_c   1.000
_cell.angle_alpha   90.00
_cell.angle_beta   90.00
_cell.angle_gamma   90.00
#
_symmetry.space_group_name_H-M   'P 1'
#
loop_
_entity.id
_entity.type
_entity.pdbx_description
1 polymer ?
#
loop_
_entity_poly.entity_id
_entity_poly.type
_entity_poly.pdbx_seq_one_letter_code
_entity_poly.pdbx_strand_id
1 'polypeptide(L)'
;EIKLTKDGNVLLHQMQIQHPTASLIARTATAQDDITGDGTTSNVLFTGELLKQAERYVMDGLHPRLIVEGMELAKDETAKFLSEFNIPIDTSNQKEARKI
;
A
#
# COMPACT_ATOMS: atom_id res chain seq x y z
N GLU A 1 -28.73 4.91 -10.14
CA GLU A 1 -27.73 5.05 -11.22
C GLU A 1 -26.73 3.91 -11.07
N ILE A 2 -26.47 3.13 -12.11
CA ILE A 2 -25.53 1.99 -12.05
C ILE A 2 -24.19 2.49 -12.58
N LYS A 3 -23.17 2.55 -11.72
CA LYS A 3 -21.78 2.87 -12.12
C LYS A 3 -20.98 1.59 -12.22
N LEU A 4 -20.37 1.36 -13.39
CA LEU A 4 -19.41 0.29 -13.63
C LEU A 4 -18.02 0.89 -13.71
N THR A 5 -17.12 0.48 -12.83
CA THR A 5 -15.72 0.91 -12.86
C THR A 5 -14.81 -0.27 -12.53
N LYS A 6 -13.63 -0.29 -13.14
CA LYS A 6 -12.54 -1.22 -12.82
C LYS A 6 -11.47 -0.57 -11.94
N ASP A 7 -11.63 0.71 -11.64
CA ASP A 7 -10.68 1.48 -10.85
C ASP A 7 -10.94 1.26 -9.36
N GLY A 8 -9.89 0.81 -8.66
CA GLY A 8 -9.90 0.58 -7.22
C GLY A 8 -10.17 1.84 -6.42
N ASN A 9 -9.68 3.01 -6.85
CA ASN A 9 -9.89 4.25 -6.12
C ASN A 9 -11.38 4.65 -6.11
N VAL A 10 -12.03 4.57 -7.28
CA VAL A 10 -13.45 4.87 -7.42
C VAL A 10 -14.31 3.89 -6.62
N LEU A 11 -13.92 2.60 -6.58
CA LEU A 11 -14.60 1.59 -5.76
C LEU A 11 -14.52 1.93 -4.27
N LEU A 12 -13.32 2.24 -3.76
CA LEU A 12 -13.11 2.51 -2.33
C LEU A 12 -13.87 3.75 -1.84
N HIS A 13 -14.01 4.78 -2.68
CA HIS A 13 -14.81 5.97 -2.37
C HIS A 13 -16.33 5.72 -2.32
N GLN A 14 -16.82 4.74 -3.10
CA GLN A 14 -18.24 4.46 -3.22
C GLN A 14 -18.71 3.36 -2.27
N MET A 15 -17.79 2.55 -1.76
CA MET A 15 -18.09 1.49 -0.79
C MET A 15 -18.47 2.07 0.57
N GLN A 16 -19.66 1.73 1.06
CA GLN A 16 -20.08 2.03 2.43
C GLN A 16 -19.46 1.01 3.40
N ILE A 17 -18.28 1.32 3.92
CA ILE A 17 -17.56 0.46 4.86
C ILE A 17 -17.98 0.78 6.31
N GLN A 18 -18.57 -0.20 7.00
CA GLN A 18 -19.01 -0.05 8.39
C GLN A 18 -17.89 -0.35 9.39
N HIS A 19 -16.99 -1.29 9.07
CA HIS A 19 -15.95 -1.72 10.00
C HIS A 19 -14.82 -0.68 10.06
N PRO A 20 -14.45 -0.17 11.25
CA PRO A 20 -13.50 0.94 11.39
C PRO A 20 -12.10 0.59 10.84
N THR A 21 -11.62 -0.65 11.04
CA THR A 21 -10.33 -1.08 10.49
C THR A 21 -10.34 -1.14 8.97
N ALA A 22 -11.46 -1.56 8.37
CA ALA A 22 -11.57 -1.61 6.92
C ALA A 22 -11.68 -0.20 6.32
N SER A 23 -12.34 0.73 7.03
CA SER A 23 -12.36 2.14 6.67
C SER A 23 -10.96 2.75 6.73
N LEU A 24 -10.15 2.38 7.73
CA LEU A 24 -8.76 2.83 7.83
C LEU A 24 -7.93 2.34 6.63
N ILE A 25 -8.05 1.06 6.24
CA ILE A 25 -7.36 0.50 5.07
C ILE A 25 -7.79 1.23 3.78
N ALA A 26 -9.09 1.45 3.59
CA ALA A 26 -9.61 2.16 2.43
C ALA A 26 -9.07 3.60 2.34
N ARG A 27 -9.00 4.31 3.48
CA ARG A 27 -8.44 5.66 3.55
C ARG A 27 -6.95 5.69 3.22
N THR A 28 -6.18 4.69 3.64
CA THR A 28 -4.75 4.59 3.29
C THR A 28 -4.57 4.40 1.77
N ALA A 29 -5.42 3.60 1.14
CA ALA A 29 -5.39 3.41 -0.31
C ALA A 29 -5.81 4.66 -1.09
N THR A 30 -6.82 5.40 -0.62
CA THR A 30 -7.17 6.71 -1.18
C THR A 30 -6.03 7.72 -1.04
N ALA A 31 -5.40 7.79 0.14
CA ALA A 31 -4.25 8.68 0.36
C ALA A 31 -3.06 8.33 -0.56
N GLN A 32 -2.87 7.06 -0.90
CA GLN A 32 -1.86 6.64 -1.88
C GLN A 32 -2.19 7.18 -3.29
N ASP A 33 -3.46 7.11 -3.69
CA ASP A 33 -3.92 7.68 -4.97
C ASP A 33 -3.66 9.20 -5.04
N ASP A 34 -3.97 9.92 -3.95
CA ASP A 34 -3.81 11.38 -3.92
C ASP A 34 -2.34 11.82 -4.05
N ILE A 35 -1.40 11.02 -3.56
CA ILE A 35 0.05 11.35 -3.57
C ILE A 35 0.72 10.88 -4.86
N THR A 36 0.51 9.63 -5.27
CA THR A 36 1.23 9.03 -6.40
C THR A 36 0.37 8.78 -7.63
N GLY A 37 -0.95 8.77 -7.49
CA GLY A 37 -1.90 8.45 -8.58
C GLY A 37 -1.84 7.01 -9.07
N ASP A 38 -1.17 6.12 -8.32
CA ASP A 38 -0.99 4.71 -8.64
C ASP A 38 -0.80 3.89 -7.35
N GLY A 39 -0.94 2.57 -7.46
CA GLY A 39 -0.67 1.62 -6.38
C GLY A 39 -1.82 1.43 -5.39
N THR A 40 -3.00 1.98 -5.67
CA THR A 40 -4.19 1.88 -4.79
C THR A 40 -4.57 0.44 -4.49
N THR A 41 -4.68 -0.40 -5.53
CA THR A 41 -5.02 -1.82 -5.40
C THR A 41 -3.90 -2.60 -4.70
N SER A 42 -2.65 -2.34 -5.08
CA SER A 42 -1.46 -2.99 -4.51
C SER A 42 -1.32 -2.72 -3.02
N ASN A 43 -1.59 -1.49 -2.58
CA ASN A 43 -1.51 -1.10 -1.18
C ASN A 43 -2.53 -1.85 -0.30
N VAL A 44 -3.76 -2.03 -0.79
CA VAL A 44 -4.80 -2.81 -0.10
C VAL A 44 -4.38 -4.28 0.03
N LEU A 45 -3.91 -4.88 -1.06
CA LEU A 45 -3.41 -6.27 -1.08
C LEU A 45 -2.23 -6.45 -0.13
N PHE A 46 -1.27 -5.53 -0.17
CA PHE A 46 -0.08 -5.56 0.67
C PHE A 46 -0.45 -5.49 2.16
N THR A 47 -1.33 -4.57 2.54
CA THR A 47 -1.82 -4.44 3.92
C THR A 47 -2.52 -5.72 4.39
N GLY A 48 -3.33 -6.34 3.52
CA GLY A 48 -4.01 -7.59 3.83
C GLY A 48 -3.05 -8.75 4.11
N GLU A 49 -2.02 -8.91 3.29
CA GLU A 49 -1.03 -9.98 3.48
C GLU A 49 -0.16 -9.72 4.72
N LEU A 50 0.23 -8.46 4.98
CA LEU A 50 0.95 -8.10 6.20
C LEU A 50 0.16 -8.45 7.47
N LEU A 51 -1.14 -8.15 7.50
CA LEU A 51 -2.00 -8.49 8.63
C LEU A 51 -2.14 -10.01 8.81
N LYS A 52 -2.24 -10.75 7.72
CA LYS A 52 -2.31 -12.23 7.75
C LYS A 52 -1.03 -12.85 8.30
N GLN A 53 0.14 -12.31 7.95
CA GLN A 53 1.41 -12.76 8.54
C GLN A 53 1.52 -12.35 10.01
N ALA A 54 1.08 -11.14 10.37
CA ALA A 54 1.05 -10.69 11.76
C ALA A 54 0.13 -11.57 12.63
N GLU A 55 -1.03 -11.97 12.12
CA GLU A 55 -1.98 -12.86 12.82
C GLU A 55 -1.31 -14.16 13.26
N ARG A 56 -0.48 -14.77 12.41
CA ARG A 56 0.27 -16.00 12.74
C ARG A 56 1.16 -15.82 13.97
N TYR A 57 1.94 -14.75 14.00
CA TYR A 57 2.83 -14.47 15.14
C TYR A 57 2.05 -14.14 16.42
N VAL A 58 0.91 -13.47 16.30
CA VAL A 58 0.02 -13.22 17.44
C VAL A 58 -0.57 -14.52 17.97
N MET A 59 -0.97 -15.45 17.09
CA MET A 59 -1.45 -16.78 17.48
C MET A 59 -0.38 -17.61 18.21
N ASP A 60 0.89 -17.43 17.84
CA ASP A 60 2.03 -18.06 18.51
C ASP A 60 2.37 -17.40 19.88
N GLY A 61 1.61 -16.37 20.28
CA GLY A 61 1.74 -15.71 21.58
C GLY A 61 2.71 -14.52 21.59
N LEU A 62 3.18 -14.06 20.42
CA LEU A 62 4.04 -12.89 20.35
C LEU A 62 3.24 -11.61 20.65
N HIS A 63 3.79 -10.76 21.52
CA HIS A 63 3.15 -9.49 21.83
C HIS A 63 3.14 -8.59 20.58
N PRO A 64 1.98 -8.04 20.14
CA PRO A 64 1.86 -7.28 18.89
C PRO A 64 2.85 -6.12 18.75
N ARG A 65 3.25 -5.52 19.88
CA ARG A 65 4.29 -4.48 19.93
C ARG A 65 5.59 -4.90 19.22
N LEU A 66 6.05 -6.13 19.43
CA LEU A 66 7.28 -6.63 18.82
C LEU A 66 7.15 -6.79 17.30
N ILE A 67 5.96 -7.15 16.83
CA ILE A 67 5.67 -7.25 15.39
C ILE A 67 5.76 -5.86 14.75
N VAL A 68 5.16 -4.85 15.38
CA VAL A 68 5.21 -3.46 14.91
C VAL A 68 6.64 -2.93 14.89
N GLU A 69 7.41 -3.16 15.96
CA GLU A 69 8.83 -2.76 16.02
C GLU A 69 9.66 -3.44 14.90
N GLY A 70 9.42 -4.74 14.64
CA GLY A 70 10.05 -5.44 13.53
C GLY A 70 9.67 -4.90 12.15
N MET A 71 8.40 -4.53 11.96
CA MET A 71 7.91 -3.92 10.71
C MET A 71 8.52 -2.53 10.47
N GLU A 72 8.67 -1.70 11.50
CA GLU A 72 9.32 -0.39 11.39
C GLU A 72 10.79 -0.53 10.98
N LEU A 73 11.53 -1.46 11.59
CA LEU A 73 12.91 -1.75 11.20
C LEU A 73 13.00 -2.23 9.74
N ALA A 74 12.10 -3.12 9.32
CA ALA A 74 12.06 -3.61 7.95
C ALA A 74 11.74 -2.49 6.94
N LYS A 75 10.83 -1.57 7.30
CA LYS A 75 10.46 -0.41 6.47
C LYS A 75 11.66 0.51 6.26
N ASP A 76 12.42 0.80 7.32
CA ASP A 76 13.58 1.68 7.25
C ASP A 76 14.70 1.08 6.37
N GLU A 77 15.00 -0.21 6.51
CA GLU A 77 15.99 -0.89 5.65
C GLU A 77 15.51 -1.01 4.20
N THR A 78 14.23 -1.27 3.98
CA THR A 78 13.65 -1.33 2.63
C THR A 78 13.75 0.04 1.93
N ALA A 79 13.51 1.14 2.65
CA ALA A 79 13.62 2.49 2.10
C ALA A 79 15.07 2.84 1.69
N LYS A 80 16.06 2.41 2.47
CA LYS A 80 17.48 2.54 2.11
C LYS A 80 17.79 1.76 0.85
N PHE A 81 17.38 0.49 0.80
CA PHE A 81 17.62 -0.36 -0.36
C PHE A 81 16.96 0.20 -1.64
N LEU A 82 15.72 0.68 -1.57
CA LEU A 82 15.04 1.29 -2.72
C LEU A 82 15.76 2.55 -3.23
N SER A 83 16.40 3.30 -2.34
CA SER A 83 17.19 4.48 -2.71
C SER A 83 18.47 4.11 -3.44
N GLU A 84 19.11 2.99 -3.09
CA GLU A 84 20.30 2.47 -3.77
C GLU A 84 19.98 1.75 -5.07
N PHE A 85 18.83 1.06 -5.13
CA PHE A 85 18.38 0.30 -6.29
C PHE A 85 17.74 1.18 -7.38
N ASN A 86 17.45 2.45 -7.09
CA ASN A 86 16.83 3.31 -8.08
C ASN A 86 17.73 3.46 -9.32
N ILE A 87 17.10 3.40 -10.49
CA ILE A 87 17.79 3.65 -11.76
C ILE A 87 17.32 5.03 -12.19
N PRO A 88 18.19 6.05 -12.24
CA PRO A 88 17.80 7.38 -12.65
C PRO A 88 17.37 7.36 -14.11
N ILE A 89 16.15 7.82 -14.39
CA ILE A 89 15.62 7.96 -15.74
C ILE A 89 15.65 9.45 -16.09
N ASP A 90 16.18 9.79 -17.26
CA ASP A 90 16.19 11.17 -17.75
C ASP A 90 14.82 11.51 -18.36
N THR A 91 14.05 12.30 -17.62
CA THR A 91 12.71 12.74 -18.03
C THR A 91 12.71 13.72 -19.21
N SER A 92 13.87 14.24 -19.63
CA SER A 92 13.99 15.09 -20.81
C SER A 92 13.96 14.30 -22.13
N ASN A 93 14.24 12.99 -22.09
CA ASN A 93 14.24 12.14 -23.26
C ASN A 93 12.88 11.46 -23.46
N GLN A 94 12.07 11.96 -24.41
CA GLN A 94 10.68 11.50 -24.67
C GLN A 94 10.54 9.99 -24.95
N LYS A 95 11.61 9.30 -25.35
CA LYS A 95 11.60 7.83 -25.54
C LYS A 95 11.70 7.04 -24.23
N GLU A 96 12.37 7.59 -23.22
CA GLU A 96 12.47 6.97 -21.90
C GLU A 96 11.25 7.31 -21.05
N ALA A 97 10.75 8.55 -21.14
CA ALA A 97 9.51 8.95 -20.47
C ALA A 97 8.26 8.16 -20.92
N ARG A 98 8.26 7.56 -22.12
CA ARG A 98 7.18 6.69 -22.63
C ARG A 98 7.27 5.23 -22.16
N LYS A 99 8.38 4.83 -21.54
CA LYS A 99 8.55 3.48 -20.97
C LYS A 99 8.05 3.38 -19.52
N ILE A 100 7.82 4.52 -18.88
CA ILE A 100 7.18 4.66 -17.57
C ILE A 100 5.67 4.74 -17.80
#